data_AF-A0A522VZT9-F1
#
_entry.id   AF-A0A522VZT9-F1
#
_cell.length_a   1.000
_cell.length_b   1.000
_cell.length_c   1.000
_cell.angle_alpha   90.00
_cell.angle_beta   90.00
_cell.angle_gamma   90.00
#
_symmetry.space_group_name_H-M   'P 1'
#
loop_
_entity.id
_entity.type
_entity.pdbx_description
1 polymer ?
#
loop_
_entity_poly.entity_id
_entity_poly.type
_entity_poly.pdbx_seq_one_letter_code
_entity_poly.pdbx_strand_id
1 'polypeptide(L)' 'MSTQHLDQLAREIKDGVRIPYLGPELAGLQPGGASVPDSTPALAKALAAKVAVPGKLKGNVWAAAQYIET' A
#
# COMPACT_ATOMS: atom_id res chain seq x y z
N MET A 1 19.23 -12.33 -8.71
CA MET A 1 18.35 -13.02 -9.67
C MET A 1 19.03 -13.04 -11.03
N SER A 2 18.96 -14.15 -11.76
CA SER A 2 19.51 -14.24 -13.12
C SER A 2 18.53 -13.62 -14.13
N THR A 3 19.04 -13.11 -15.25
CA THR A 3 18.22 -12.51 -16.34
C THR A 3 17.19 -13.50 -16.89
N GLN A 4 17.57 -14.78 -17.02
CA GLN A 4 16.66 -15.84 -17.48
C GLN A 4 15.42 -15.99 -16.58
N HIS A 5 15.59 -15.82 -15.28
CA HIS A 5 14.48 -15.92 -14.33
C HIS A 5 13.52 -14.73 -14.48
N LEU A 6 14.04 -13.52 -14.70
CA LEU A 6 13.20 -12.34 -14.95
C LEU A 6 12.42 -12.47 -16.25
N ASP A 7 13.05 -12.97 -17.31
CA ASP A 7 12.40 -13.20 -18.61
C ASP A 7 11.26 -14.22 -18.49
N GLN A 8 11.44 -15.25 -17.65
CA GLN A 8 10.37 -16.21 -17.36
C GLN A 8 9.20 -15.56 -16.62
N LEU A 9 9.47 -14.79 -15.56
CA LEU A 9 8.44 -14.08 -14.81
C LEU A 9 7.65 -13.12 -15.71
N ALA A 10 8.34 -12.39 -16.59
CA ALA A 10 7.69 -11.47 -17.53
C ALA A 10 6.74 -12.20 -18.50
N ARG A 11 7.14 -13.38 -19.01
CA ARG A 11 6.28 -14.21 -19.86
C ARG A 11 5.05 -14.72 -19.09
N GLU A 12 5.25 -15.28 -17.90
CA GLU A 12 4.14 -15.80 -17.09
C GLU A 12 3.12 -14.72 -16.70
N ILE A 13 3.61 -13.49 -16.42
CA ILE A 13 2.73 -12.34 -16.14
C ILE A 13 1.98 -11.92 -17.41
N LYS A 14 2.66 -11.84 -18.56
CA LYS A 14 2.05 -11.48 -19.84
C LYS A 14 0.98 -12.48 -20.28
N ASP A 15 1.21 -13.77 -20.04
CA ASP A 15 0.31 -14.85 -20.43
C ASP A 15 -0.83 -15.08 -19.40
N GLY A 16 -0.87 -14.30 -18.32
CA GLY A 16 -1.89 -14.41 -17.26
C GLY A 16 -1.75 -15.64 -16.35
N VAL A 17 -0.64 -16.37 -16.46
CA VAL A 17 -0.32 -17.54 -15.62
C VAL A 17 0.07 -17.10 -14.21
N ARG A 18 0.65 -15.91 -14.07
CA ARG A 18 1.11 -15.35 -12.81
C ARG A 18 0.58 -13.94 -12.61
N ILE A 19 -0.13 -13.72 -11.50
CA ILE A 19 -0.60 -12.39 -11.08
C ILE A 19 0.33 -11.87 -9.98
N PRO A 20 1.13 -10.82 -10.23
CA PRO A 20 1.99 -10.26 -9.20
C PRO A 20 1.15 -9.50 -8.17
N TYR A 21 1.46 -9.71 -6.89
CA TYR A 21 1.01 -8.81 -5.85
C TYR A 21 1.86 -7.54 -5.91
N LEU A 22 1.26 -6.44 -6.36
CA LEU A 22 1.90 -5.13 -6.39
C LEU A 22 1.47 -4.36 -5.14
N GLY A 23 2.44 -4.03 -4.30
CA GLY A 23 2.19 -3.29 -3.06
C GLY A 23 1.72 -1.85 -3.31
N PRO A 24 1.21 -1.18 -2.26
CA PRO A 24 0.67 0.18 -2.37
C PRO A 24 1.72 1.23 -2.81
N GLU A 25 3.00 0.96 -2.57
CA GLU A 25 4.15 1.75 -3.05
C GLU A 25 4.15 1.94 -4.58
N LEU A 26 3.47 1.06 -5.35
CA LEU A 26 3.30 1.22 -6.79
C LEU A 26 2.60 2.55 -7.14
N ALA A 27 1.68 3.03 -6.28
CA ALA A 27 0.99 4.30 -6.49
C ALA A 27 1.97 5.49 -6.54
N GLY A 28 3.13 5.38 -5.87
CA GLY A 28 4.18 6.39 -5.89
C GLY A 28 4.87 6.55 -7.25
N LEU A 29 4.75 5.57 -8.15
CA LEU A 29 5.31 5.64 -9.51
C LEU A 29 4.49 6.53 -10.46
N GLN A 30 3.30 6.96 -10.05
CA GLN A 30 2.48 7.87 -10.85
C GLN A 30 3.18 9.25 -10.98
N PRO A 31 3.16 9.89 -12.17
CA PRO A 31 3.57 11.28 -12.30
C PRO A 31 2.80 12.17 -11.30
N GLY A 32 3.53 12.91 -10.46
CA GLY A 32 2.95 13.72 -9.39
C GLY A 32 2.79 13.01 -8.03
N GLY A 33 3.23 11.74 -7.91
CA GLY A 33 3.19 10.97 -6.67
C GLY A 33 1.85 10.28 -6.40
N ALA A 34 1.78 9.56 -5.29
CA ALA A 34 0.58 8.82 -4.90
C ALA A 34 -0.56 9.77 -4.50
N SER A 35 -1.74 9.58 -5.10
CA SER A 35 -2.97 10.31 -4.75
C SER A 35 -3.70 9.73 -3.53
N VAL A 36 -3.28 8.53 -3.10
CA VAL A 36 -3.80 7.79 -1.95
C VAL A 36 -2.64 7.42 -1.03
N PRO A 37 -2.90 7.11 0.25
CA PRO A 37 -1.85 6.62 1.14
C PRO A 37 -1.22 5.34 0.59
N ASP A 38 0.09 5.40 0.35
CA ASP A 38 0.91 4.31 -0.18
C ASP A 38 1.59 3.48 0.90
N SER A 39 1.51 3.94 2.16
CA SER A 39 2.16 3.32 3.30
C SER A 39 1.27 3.31 4.54
N THR A 40 1.56 2.37 5.44
CA THR A 40 0.86 2.23 6.73
C THR A 40 0.83 3.53 7.56
N PRO A 41 1.95 4.28 7.73
CA PRO A 41 1.93 5.54 8.46
C PRO A 41 1.12 6.64 7.76
N ALA A 42 1.20 6.71 6.42
CA ALA A 42 0.40 7.66 5.63
C ALA A 42 -1.10 7.37 5.78
N LEU A 43 -1.48 6.09 5.78
CA LEU A 43 -2.87 5.67 5.97
C LEU A 43 -3.37 6.00 7.38
N ALA A 44 -2.58 5.72 8.41
CA ALA A 44 -2.92 6.09 9.79
C ALA A 44 -3.13 7.60 9.95
N LYS A 45 -2.28 8.42 9.32
CA LYS A 45 -2.42 9.89 9.30
C LYS A 45 -3.70 10.32 8.57
N ALA A 46 -4.00 9.72 7.42
CA ALA A 46 -5.19 10.03 6.65
C ALA A 46 -6.49 9.69 7.41
N LEU A 47 -6.53 8.55 8.11
CA LEU A 47 -7.64 8.15 8.97
C LEU A 47 -7.82 9.12 10.15
N ALA A 48 -6.73 9.47 10.84
CA ALA A 48 -6.75 10.39 11.97
C ALA A 48 -7.14 11.83 11.59
N ALA A 49 -7.03 12.20 10.31
CA ALA A 49 -7.51 13.48 9.80
C ALA A 49 -9.03 13.48 9.54
N LYS A 50 -9.63 12.31 9.33
CA LYS A 50 -11.08 12.16 9.10
C LYS A 50 -11.86 11.97 10.41
N VAL A 51 -11.29 11.23 11.36
CA VAL A 51 -11.89 10.95 12.66
C VAL A 51 -10.84 11.18 13.74
N ALA A 52 -11.21 11.94 14.78
CA ALA A 52 -10.32 12.21 15.89
C ALA A 52 -10.04 10.93 16.69
N VAL A 53 -8.84 10.38 16.52
CA VAL A 53 -8.36 9.23 17.31
C VAL A 53 -7.54 9.69 18.53
N PRO A 54 -7.58 8.96 19.66
CA PRO A 54 -6.73 9.24 20.81
C PRO A 54 -5.25 9.33 20.44
N GLY A 55 -4.52 10.27 21.06
CA GLY A 55 -3.12 10.55 20.71
C GLY A 55 -2.21 9.33 20.72
N LYS A 56 -2.41 8.42 21.69
CA LYS A 56 -1.66 7.15 21.80
C LYS A 56 -1.86 6.18 20.62
N LEU A 57 -2.91 6.36 19.83
CA LEU A 57 -3.23 5.51 18.68
C LEU A 57 -2.78 6.16 17.35
N LYS A 58 -2.38 7.44 17.36
CA LYS A 58 -1.92 8.13 16.15
C LYS A 58 -0.66 7.44 15.59
N GLY A 59 -0.66 7.19 14.28
CA GLY A 59 0.43 6.53 13.58
C GLY A 59 0.36 4.99 13.59
N ASN A 60 -0.47 4.38 14.43
CA ASN A 60 -0.76 2.94 14.35
C ASN A 60 -2.06 2.73 13.57
N VAL A 61 -1.94 2.27 12.31
CA VAL A 61 -3.11 2.12 11.42
C VAL A 61 -4.16 1.17 11.98
N TRP A 62 -3.73 0.07 12.61
CA TRP A 62 -4.62 -0.97 13.10
C TRP A 62 -5.43 -0.46 14.29
N ALA A 63 -4.74 0.18 15.24
CA ALA A 63 -5.40 0.74 16.41
C ALA A 63 -6.31 1.92 16.06
N ALA A 64 -5.91 2.75 15.10
CA ALA A 64 -6.74 3.83 14.58
C ALA A 64 -8.00 3.30 13.87
N ALA A 65 -7.85 2.30 12.99
CA ALA A 65 -8.97 1.69 12.29
C ALA A 65 -9.97 1.04 13.26
N GLN A 66 -9.48 0.24 14.21
CA GLN A 66 -10.32 -0.42 15.21
C GLN A 66 -11.13 0.57 16.05
N TYR A 67 -10.54 1.71 16.41
CA TYR A 67 -11.24 2.76 17.16
C TYR A 67 -12.33 3.45 16.32
N ILE A 68 -12.11 3.62 15.02
CA ILE A 68 -13.07 4.25 14.10
C ILE A 68 -14.29 3.35 13.85
N GLU A 69 -14.11 2.03 13.90
CA GLU A 69 -15.18 1.05 13.69
C GLU A 69 -16.09 0.82 14.91
N THR A 70 -15.85 1.51 16.04
CA THR A 70 -16.67 1.39 17.27
C THR A 70 -17.83 2.37 17.27
#